data_AF-A0A2T3W6U0-F1
#
_entry.id   AF-A0A2T3W6U0-F1
#
_cell.length_a   1.000
_cell.length_b   1.000
_cell.length_c   1.000
_cell.angle_alpha   90.00
_cell.angle_beta   90.00
_cell.angle_gamma   90.00
#
_symmetry.space_group_name_H-M   'P 1'
#
loop_
_entity.id
_entity.type
_entity.pdbx_description
1 polymer ?
#
loop_
_entity_poly.entity_id
_entity_poly.type
_entity_poly.pdbx_seq_one_letter_code
_entity_poly.pdbx_strand_id
1 'polypeptide(L)' 'MEMSQEKMNEVFQRIVQGLQTNAERDVRLARAAGDAAATARDQARLDTLNAALEIYAAAHLMAHGARPWPRPGQP' A
#
# COMPACT_ATOMS: atom_id res chain seq x y z
N MET A 1 26.04 9.74 1.88
CA MET A 1 25.57 8.99 0.69
C MET A 1 24.09 9.29 0.55
N GLU A 2 23.71 10.18 -0.37
CA GLU A 2 22.30 10.34 -0.74
C GLU A 2 21.82 9.01 -1.31
N MET A 3 20.70 8.47 -0.82
CA MET A 3 20.02 7.41 -1.54
C MET A 3 19.48 8.01 -2.83
N SER A 4 19.79 7.39 -3.98
CA SER A 4 19.05 7.70 -5.20
C SER A 4 17.55 7.54 -4.91
N GLN A 5 16.76 8.51 -5.38
CA GLN A 5 15.30 8.53 -5.22
C GLN A 5 14.65 7.20 -5.65
N GLU A 6 15.19 6.56 -6.70
CA GLU A 6 14.75 5.24 -7.18
C GLU A 6 14.91 4.17 -6.11
N LYS A 7 16.08 4.13 -5.44
CA LYS A 7 16.34 3.16 -4.36
C LYS A 7 15.48 3.42 -3.13
N MET A 8 15.16 4.69 -2.83
CA MET A 8 14.20 5.03 -1.79
C MET A 8 12.80 4.49 -2.15
N ASN A 9 12.36 4.71 -3.39
CA ASN A 9 11.06 4.25 -3.88
C ASN A 9 10.94 2.72 -3.85
N GLU A 10 12.00 1.99 -4.25
CA GLU A 10 12.04 0.52 -4.17
C GLU A 10 11.91 0.01 -2.72
N VAL A 11 12.68 0.59 -1.80
CA VAL A 11 12.64 0.21 -0.38
C VAL A 11 11.26 0.52 0.21
N PHE A 12 10.73 1.71 -0.08
CA PHE A 12 9.40 2.11 0.34
C PHE A 12 8.33 1.14 -0.19
N GLN A 13 8.39 0.80 -1.49
CA GLN A 13 7.47 -0.14 -2.12
C GLN A 13 7.50 -1.51 -1.43
N ARG A 14 8.69 -2.05 -1.12
CA ARG A 14 8.83 -3.34 -0.42
C ARG A 14 8.22 -3.31 0.98
N ILE A 15 8.47 -2.25 1.75
CA ILE A 15 7.91 -2.08 3.11
C ILE A 15 6.38 -2.05 3.03
N VAL A 16 5.86 -1.25 2.10
CA VAL A 16 4.43 -1.12 1.87
C VAL A 16 3.77 -2.43 1.47
N GLN A 17 4.37 -3.20 0.54
CA GLN A 17 3.83 -4.49 0.11
C GLN A 17 3.70 -5.45 1.29
N GLY A 18 4.65 -5.44 2.22
CA GLY A 18 4.55 -6.19 3.48
C GLY A 18 3.37 -5.76 4.34
N LEU A 19 3.14 -4.45 4.47
CA LEU A 19 2.00 -3.91 5.22
C LEU A 19 0.65 -4.27 4.58
N GLN A 20 0.52 -4.15 3.26
CA GLN A 20 -0.68 -4.55 2.52
C GLN A 20 -0.95 -6.04 2.65
N THR A 21 0.07 -6.88 2.44
CA THR A 21 -0.05 -8.34 2.58
C THR A 21 -0.57 -8.75 3.96
N ASN A 22 -0.07 -8.09 5.01
CA ASN A 22 -0.50 -8.33 6.38
C ASN A 22 -1.94 -7.87 6.60
N ALA A 23 -2.32 -6.66 6.15
CA ALA A 23 -3.68 -6.15 6.29
C ALA A 23 -4.70 -7.01 5.54
N GLU A 24 -4.36 -7.48 4.33
CA GLU A 24 -5.19 -8.44 3.59
C GLU A 24 -5.34 -9.78 4.34
N ARG A 25 -4.25 -10.26 4.94
CA ARG A 25 -4.28 -11.48 5.75
C ARG A 25 -5.20 -11.31 6.96
N ASP A 26 -5.11 -10.19 7.67
CA ASP A 26 -5.95 -9.89 8.84
C ASP A 26 -7.43 -9.91 8.46
N VAL A 27 -7.80 -9.26 7.34
CA VAL A 27 -9.16 -9.31 6.78
C VAL A 27 -9.60 -10.75 6.48
N ARG A 28 -8.74 -11.56 5.84
CA ARG A 28 -9.05 -12.97 5.54
C ARG A 28 -9.27 -13.78 6.81
N LEU A 29 -8.45 -13.57 7.85
CA LEU A 29 -8.57 -14.28 9.12
C LEU A 29 -9.84 -13.86 9.88
N ALA A 30 -10.16 -12.57 9.94
CA ALA A 30 -11.39 -12.07 10.57
C ALA A 30 -12.64 -12.61 9.88
N ARG A 31 -12.64 -12.66 8.54
CA ARG A 31 -13.73 -13.26 7.74
C ARG A 31 -13.87 -14.75 8.02
N ALA A 32 -12.76 -15.49 8.04
CA ALA A 32 -12.76 -16.92 8.31
C ALA A 32 -13.25 -17.24 9.74
N ALA A 33 -13.00 -16.34 10.70
CA ALA A 33 -13.50 -16.45 12.06
C ALA A 33 -14.99 -16.07 12.21
N GLY A 34 -15.63 -15.52 11.17
CA GLY A 34 -17.01 -15.03 11.24
C GLY A 34 -17.17 -13.76 12.08
N ASP A 35 -16.08 -13.06 12.41
CA ASP A 35 -16.11 -11.83 13.19
C ASP A 35 -16.35 -10.63 12.27
N ALA A 36 -17.61 -10.21 12.19
CA ALA A 36 -18.03 -9.08 11.36
C ALA A 36 -17.42 -7.74 11.80
N ALA A 37 -17.24 -7.53 13.12
CA ALA A 37 -16.68 -6.29 13.64
C ALA A 37 -15.19 -6.19 13.34
N ALA A 38 -14.44 -7.27 13.57
CA ALA A 38 -13.02 -7.34 13.19
C ALA A 38 -12.85 -7.21 11.67
N THR A 39 -13.70 -7.86 10.88
CA THR A 39 -13.66 -7.75 9.40
C THR A 39 -13.83 -6.30 8.95
N ALA A 40 -14.83 -5.58 9.47
CA ALA A 40 -15.07 -4.19 9.10
C ALA A 40 -13.89 -3.29 9.49
N ARG A 41 -13.33 -3.48 10.69
CA ARG A 41 -12.16 -2.73 11.17
C ARG A 41 -10.93 -2.98 10.31
N ASP A 42 -10.63 -4.25 10.05
CA ASP A 42 -9.41 -4.63 9.34
C ASP A 42 -9.54 -4.26 7.84
N GLN A 43 -10.75 -4.29 7.28
CA GLN A 43 -11.02 -3.79 5.93
C GLN A 43 -10.81 -2.28 5.83
N ALA A 44 -11.33 -1.50 6.79
CA ALA A 44 -11.13 -0.05 6.81
C ALA A 44 -9.63 0.32 6.93
N ARG A 45 -8.86 -0.48 7.66
CA ARG A 45 -7.40 -0.33 7.74
C ARG A 45 -6.73 -0.60 6.39
N LEU A 46 -7.11 -1.69 5.71
CA LEU A 46 -6.59 -2.02 4.37
C LEU A 46 -6.92 -0.90 3.36
N ASP A 47 -8.16 -0.41 3.37
CA ASP A 47 -8.62 0.66 2.47
C ASP A 47 -7.86 1.97 2.72
N THR A 48 -7.62 2.32 3.99
CA THR A 48 -6.81 3.49 4.37
C THR A 48 -5.38 3.37 3.85
N LEU A 49 -4.79 2.17 3.96
CA LEU A 49 -3.43 1.92 3.46
C LEU A 49 -3.36 2.11 1.94
N ASN A 50 -4.35 1.57 1.22
CA ASN A 50 -4.44 1.70 -0.24
C ASN A 50 -4.63 3.16 -0.67
N ALA A 51 -5.48 3.91 0.04
CA ALA A 51 -5.67 5.34 -0.24
C ALA A 51 -4.39 6.15 -0.02
N ALA A 52 -3.67 5.90 1.08
CA ALA A 52 -2.41 6.58 1.37
C ALA A 52 -1.35 6.35 0.27
N LEU A 53 -1.32 5.16 -0.32
CA LEU A 53 -0.39 4.83 -1.39
C LEU A 53 -0.72 5.51 -2.71
N GLU A 54 -2.01 5.61 -3.04
CA GLU A 54 -2.42 6.38 -4.21
C GLU A 54 -2.13 7.87 -4.03
N ILE A 55 -2.34 8.41 -2.82
CA ILE A 55 -1.98 9.80 -2.51
C ILE A 55 -0.47 10.02 -2.68
N TYR A 56 0.38 9.14 -2.13
CA TYR A 56 1.82 9.26 -2.30
C TYR A 56 2.24 9.16 -3.77
N ALA A 57 1.69 8.19 -4.51
CA ALA A 57 2.02 8.03 -5.92
C ALA A 57 1.56 9.22 -6.77
N ALA A 58 0.43 9.85 -6.44
CA ALA A 58 -0.03 11.08 -7.06
C ALA A 58 0.88 12.26 -6.72
N ALA A 59 1.25 12.43 -5.44
CA ALA A 59 2.17 13.48 -5.01
C ALA A 59 3.53 13.37 -5.70
N HIS A 60 4.07 12.15 -5.81
CA HIS A 60 5.33 11.90 -6.49
C HIS A 60 5.24 12.16 -8.01
N LEU A 61 4.11 11.82 -8.66
CA LEU A 61 3.87 12.20 -10.06
C LEU A 61 3.87 13.73 -10.24
N MET A 62 3.21 14.46 -9.33
CA MET A 62 3.18 15.92 -9.39
C MET A 62 4.55 16.56 -9.13
N ALA A 63 5.34 16.01 -8.22
CA ALA A 63 6.64 16.55 -7.83
C ALA A 63 7.77 16.20 -8.80
N HIS A 64 7.72 15.01 -9.41
CA HIS A 64 8.84 14.44 -10.17
C HIS A 64 8.49 14.07 -11.61
N GLY A 65 7.26 14.31 -12.06
CA GLY A 65 6.82 14.01 -13.43
C GLY A 65 6.65 12.52 -13.74
N ALA A 66 6.91 11.63 -12.77
CA ALA A 66 6.77 10.19 -12.91
C ALA A 66 6.15 9.59 -11.63
N ARG A 67 5.38 8.51 -11.79
CA ARG A 67 4.93 7.73 -10.63
C ARG A 67 6.14 7.00 -10.02
N PRO A 68 6.14 6.78 -8.70
CA PRO A 68 7.25 6.12 -8.03
C PRO A 68 7.25 4.60 -8.27
N TRP A 69 6.11 4.04 -8.68
CA TRP A 69 5.93 2.65 -9.10
C TRP A 69 4.86 2.56 -10.20
N PRO A 70 4.96 1.54 -11.07
CA PRO A 70 3.94 1.26 -12.09
C PRO A 70 2.61 0.88 -11.45
N ARG A 71 1.50 1.14 -12.15
CA ARG A 71 0.19 0.67 -11.70
C ARG A 71 0.11 -0.85 -11.90
N PRO A 72 -0.47 -1.60 -10.95
CA PRO A 72 -0.80 -3.00 -11.17
C PRO A 72 -1.64 -3.14 -12.45
N GLY A 73 -1.14 -3.85 -13.45
CA GLY A 73 -1.82 -4.08 -14.73
C GLY A 73 -1.53 -3.09 -15.86
N GLN A 74 -0.61 -2.13 -15.70
CA GLN A 74 -0.02 -1.40 -16.82
C GLN A 74 1.43 -1.85 -17.05
N PRO A 75 1.86 -2.06 -18.32
CA PRO A 75 3.23 -2.43 -18.67
C PRO A 75 4.25 -1.35 -18.31
#